data_AF-A0A7W1ZPS2-F1
#
_entry.id   AF-A0A7W1ZPS2-F1
#
_cell.length_a   1.000
_cell.length_b   1.000
_cell.length_c   1.000
_cell.angle_alpha   90.00
_cell.angle_beta   90.00
_cell.angle_gamma   90.00
#
_symmetry.space_group_name_H-M   'P 1'
#
loop_
_entity.id
_entity.type
_entity.pdbx_description
1 polymer ?
#
loop_
_entity_poly.entity_id
_entity_poly.type
_entity_poly.pdbx_seq_one_letter_code
_entity_poly.pdbx_strand_id
1 'polypeptide(L)'
;MKNAPKSYLLLIFVWLFFSLACFIFSHELLVMWPVAVACFGTVYLGGLGLCVYGCLLSWKVAAKRRSFLLLAFVALFLTVALWKQGNYVGVQVRYRMKAAEYERVVQQIAQKSEDGARIDSTSDYEVEQGSPLRVAFLWPGSVVDNRATIVYDASDELAALASVKGRILDAAKVDSNIRSLSQIFGGNVIVCYRLKKNWYYCYFT
;
A
#
# COMPACT_ATOMS: atom_id res chain seq x y z
N MET A 1 46.86 2.46 -9.74
CA MET A 1 45.43 2.61 -9.34
C MET A 1 44.94 1.25 -8.86
N LYS A 2 44.78 1.03 -7.55
CA LYS A 2 44.24 -0.22 -6.99
C LYS A 2 42.73 -0.25 -7.22
N ASN A 3 42.25 -1.26 -7.92
CA ASN A 3 40.83 -1.50 -8.18
C ASN A 3 40.03 -1.30 -6.88
N ALA A 4 39.06 -0.38 -6.89
CA ALA A 4 38.09 -0.32 -5.82
C ALA A 4 37.44 -1.71 -5.70
N PRO A 5 37.30 -2.26 -4.48
CA PRO A 5 36.88 -3.64 -4.32
C PRO A 5 35.42 -3.76 -4.77
N LYS A 6 35.18 -4.60 -5.78
CA LYS A 6 33.86 -4.90 -6.36
C LYS A 6 32.81 -5.31 -5.31
N SER A 7 33.26 -5.73 -4.13
CA SER A 7 32.41 -6.10 -2.98
C SER A 7 31.54 -4.97 -2.45
N TYR A 8 31.97 -3.70 -2.53
CA TYR A 8 31.18 -2.58 -1.98
C TYR A 8 29.94 -2.28 -2.84
N LEU A 9 30.08 -2.35 -4.17
CA LEU A 9 28.96 -2.15 -5.10
C LEU A 9 27.89 -3.22 -4.92
N LEU A 10 28.31 -4.47 -4.70
CA LEU A 10 27.40 -5.58 -4.43
C LEU A 10 26.58 -5.34 -3.14
N LEU A 11 27.23 -4.92 -2.05
CA LEU A 11 26.56 -4.64 -0.77
C LEU A 11 25.48 -3.56 -0.90
N ILE A 12 25.76 -2.49 -1.65
CA ILE A 12 24.79 -1.41 -1.87
C ILE A 12 23.64 -1.87 -2.74
N PHE A 13 23.93 -2.64 -3.80
CA PHE A 13 22.88 -3.16 -4.67
C PHE A 13 21.94 -4.09 -3.90
N VAL A 14 22.49 -4.97 -3.07
CA VAL A 14 21.72 -5.83 -2.16
C VAL A 14 20.88 -4.99 -1.18
N TRP A 15 21.47 -3.96 -0.58
CA TRP A 15 20.75 -3.07 0.33
C TRP A 15 19.61 -2.31 -0.37
N LEU A 16 19.84 -1.75 -1.56
CA LEU A 16 18.83 -1.06 -2.34
C LEU A 16 17.69 -2.00 -2.75
N PHE A 17 18.03 -3.22 -3.19
CA PHE A 17 17.04 -4.24 -3.53
C PHE A 17 16.17 -4.60 -2.32
N PHE A 18 16.79 -4.85 -1.17
CA PHE A 18 16.05 -5.18 0.05
C PHE A 18 15.20 -4.01 0.55
N SER A 19 15.71 -2.78 0.44
CA SER A 19 14.97 -1.56 0.75
C SER A 19 13.74 -1.40 -0.15
N LEU A 20 13.90 -1.64 -1.45
CA LEU A 20 12.80 -1.61 -2.42
C LEU A 20 11.76 -2.70 -2.15
N ALA A 21 12.20 -3.92 -1.81
CA ALA A 21 11.29 -4.99 -1.43
C ALA A 21 10.50 -4.62 -0.16
N CYS A 22 11.17 -4.16 0.90
CA CYS A 22 10.52 -3.71 2.13
C CYS A 22 9.54 -2.55 1.88
N PHE A 23 9.86 -1.66 0.93
CA PHE A 23 9.01 -0.56 0.50
C PHE A 23 7.75 -1.01 -0.24
N ILE A 24 7.85 -2.04 -1.09
CA ILE A 24 6.70 -2.58 -1.83
C ILE A 24 5.78 -3.39 -0.90
N PHE A 25 6.35 -4.11 0.06
CA PHE A 25 5.63 -5.02 0.96
C PHE A 25 5.37 -4.45 2.36
N SER A 26 5.55 -3.14 2.56
CA SER A 26 5.46 -2.54 3.89
C SER A 26 4.12 -2.76 4.58
N HIS A 27 3.02 -2.79 3.83
CA HIS A 27 1.69 -3.06 4.39
C HIS A 27 1.56 -4.47 4.96
N GLU A 28 1.96 -5.49 4.20
CA GLU A 28 1.93 -6.90 4.63
C GLU A 28 2.87 -7.14 5.83
N LEU A 29 4.02 -6.48 5.80
CA LEU A 29 5.00 -6.54 6.87
C LEU A 29 4.47 -5.89 8.15
N LEU A 30 3.70 -4.79 8.07
CA LEU A 30 3.15 -4.09 9.24
C LEU A 30 2.16 -4.96 10.02
N VAL A 31 1.45 -5.84 9.32
CA VAL A 31 0.54 -6.81 9.93
C VAL A 31 1.32 -7.82 10.76
N MET A 32 2.49 -8.23 10.25
CA MET A 32 3.48 -8.97 11.02
C MET A 32 4.45 -8.00 11.71
N TRP A 33 3.94 -7.21 12.66
CA TRP A 33 4.69 -6.12 13.30
C TRP A 33 6.15 -6.45 13.70
N PRO A 34 6.51 -7.66 14.20
CA PRO A 34 7.91 -7.97 14.52
C PRO A 34 8.79 -8.10 13.27
N VAL A 35 8.23 -8.64 12.19
CA VAL A 35 8.90 -8.79 10.89
C VAL A 35 9.09 -7.43 10.24
N ALA A 36 8.09 -6.55 10.30
CA ALA A 36 8.26 -5.15 9.90
C ALA A 36 9.41 -4.48 10.66
N VAL A 37 9.40 -4.54 12.00
CA VAL A 37 10.45 -3.94 12.82
C VAL A 37 11.83 -4.50 12.45
N ALA A 38 11.96 -5.82 12.25
CA ALA A 38 13.21 -6.45 11.85
C ALA A 38 13.66 -6.01 10.44
N CYS A 39 12.77 -6.03 9.45
CA CYS A 39 13.05 -5.62 8.07
C CYS A 39 13.45 -4.15 7.99
N PHE A 40 12.65 -3.26 8.59
CA PHE A 40 12.92 -1.82 8.57
C PHE A 40 14.10 -1.44 9.44
N GLY A 41 14.26 -2.08 10.60
CA GLY A 41 15.43 -1.94 11.45
C GLY A 41 16.70 -2.31 10.68
N THR A 42 16.70 -3.42 9.95
CA THR A 42 17.86 -3.87 9.16
C THR A 42 18.15 -2.92 7.98
N VAL A 43 17.13 -2.45 7.26
CA VAL A 43 17.29 -1.46 6.20
C VAL A 43 17.87 -0.15 6.75
N TYR A 44 17.33 0.35 7.87
CA TYR A 44 17.74 1.62 8.46
C TYR A 44 19.14 1.55 9.07
N LEU A 45 19.41 0.52 9.87
CA LEU A 45 20.73 0.28 10.46
C LEU A 45 21.79 -0.02 9.40
N GLY A 46 21.43 -0.77 8.34
CA GLY A 46 22.29 -1.02 7.20
C GLY A 46 22.63 0.26 6.44
N GLY A 47 21.64 1.12 6.19
CA GLY A 47 21.83 2.43 5.55
C GLY A 47 22.70 3.36 6.40
N LEU A 48 22.42 3.43 7.71
CA LEU A 48 23.22 4.20 8.67
C LEU A 48 24.67 3.69 8.71
N GLY A 49 24.86 2.37 8.78
CA GLY A 49 26.17 1.73 8.76
C GLY A 49 26.94 2.05 7.48
N LEU A 50 26.30 1.99 6.31
CA LEU A 50 26.89 2.39 5.03
C LEU A 50 27.28 3.87 5.00
N CYS A 51 26.45 4.76 5.56
CA CYS A 51 26.74 6.19 5.69
C CYS A 51 27.95 6.44 6.58
N VAL A 52 27.97 5.87 7.80
CA VAL A 52 29.09 6.00 8.75
C VAL A 52 30.38 5.43 8.15
N TYR A 53 30.32 4.23 7.59
CA TYR A 53 31.45 3.58 6.94
C TYR A 53 31.99 4.41 5.77
N GLY A 54 31.11 4.95 4.95
CA GLY A 54 31.49 5.84 3.86
C GLY A 54 32.08 7.16 4.37
N CYS A 55 31.53 7.78 5.42
CA CYS A 55 32.09 8.99 6.04
C CYS A 55 33.53 8.75 6.53
N LEU A 56 33.76 7.64 7.25
CA LEU A 56 35.09 7.22 7.72
C LEU A 56 36.07 7.01 6.55
N LEU A 57 35.62 6.42 5.44
CA LEU A 57 36.42 6.24 4.23
C LEU A 57 36.68 7.53 3.45
N SER A 58 35.72 8.46 3.47
CA SER A 58 35.79 9.75 2.77
C SER A 58 36.73 10.73 3.45
N TRP A 59 36.96 10.57 4.76
CA TRP A 59 37.93 11.37 5.51
C TRP A 59 39.36 11.19 4.99
N LYS A 60 39.65 10.10 4.25
CA LYS A 60 40.97 9.79 3.71
C LYS A 60 41.08 9.88 2.18
N VAL A 61 40.01 10.15 1.41
CA VAL A 61 40.03 9.98 -0.07
C VAL A 61 39.26 11.05 -0.84
N ALA A 62 39.79 11.41 -2.02
CA ALA A 62 39.38 12.46 -2.96
C ALA A 62 37.88 12.58 -3.31
N ALA A 63 37.50 13.78 -3.78
CA ALA A 63 36.15 14.29 -4.06
C ALA A 63 35.16 13.32 -4.75
N LYS A 64 35.63 12.39 -5.59
CA LYS A 64 34.79 11.39 -6.28
C LYS A 64 34.02 10.45 -5.34
N ARG A 65 34.51 10.20 -4.11
CA ARG A 65 33.80 9.38 -3.10
C ARG A 65 32.74 10.15 -2.32
N ARG A 66 32.80 11.49 -2.25
CA ARG A 66 31.77 12.32 -1.59
C ARG A 66 30.44 12.30 -2.35
N SER A 67 30.50 12.38 -3.69
CA SER A 67 29.30 12.30 -4.52
C SER A 67 28.52 10.99 -4.32
N PHE A 68 29.24 9.91 -4.01
CA PHE A 68 28.64 8.61 -3.80
C PHE A 68 27.92 8.49 -2.45
N LEU A 69 28.49 9.07 -1.38
CA LEU A 69 27.82 9.18 -0.07
C LEU A 69 26.55 10.03 -0.14
N LEU A 70 26.61 11.13 -0.87
CA LEU A 70 25.45 11.97 -1.15
C LEU A 70 24.35 11.16 -1.85
N LEU A 71 24.71 10.32 -2.82
CA LEU A 71 23.75 9.46 -3.52
C LEU A 71 23.07 8.46 -2.56
N ALA A 72 23.83 7.82 -1.67
CA ALA A 72 23.28 6.90 -0.67
C ALA A 72 22.35 7.61 0.33
N PHE A 73 22.73 8.81 0.78
CA PHE A 73 21.92 9.61 1.69
C PHE A 73 20.63 10.09 1.03
N VAL A 74 20.71 10.55 -0.23
CA VAL A 74 19.55 10.92 -1.04
C VAL A 74 18.65 9.70 -1.26
N ALA A 75 19.21 8.52 -1.54
CA ALA A 75 18.44 7.29 -1.70
C ALA A 75 17.70 6.92 -0.40
N LEU A 76 18.37 6.97 0.75
CA LEU A 76 17.76 6.72 2.07
C LEU A 76 16.64 7.72 2.38
N PHE A 77 16.88 9.01 2.10
CA PHE A 77 15.89 10.05 2.30
C PHE A 77 14.67 9.86 1.39
N LEU A 78 14.90 9.49 0.13
CA LEU A 78 13.85 9.18 -0.83
C LEU A 78 13.03 7.95 -0.41
N THR A 79 13.64 6.88 0.11
CA THR A 79 12.86 5.72 0.59
C THR A 79 11.93 6.08 1.75
N VAL A 80 12.38 6.91 2.70
CA VAL A 80 11.53 7.39 3.80
C VAL A 80 10.44 8.34 3.29
N ALA A 81 10.81 9.31 2.44
CA ALA A 81 9.86 10.30 1.91
C ALA A 81 8.79 9.66 1.02
N LEU A 82 9.15 8.64 0.25
CA LEU A 82 8.25 7.96 -0.68
C LEU A 82 7.44 6.85 -0.01
N TRP A 83 7.70 6.51 1.25
CA TRP A 83 7.08 5.34 1.92
C TRP A 83 5.55 5.30 1.76
N LYS A 84 4.90 6.44 2.01
CA LYS A 84 3.44 6.56 1.88
C LYS A 84 2.96 6.30 0.45
N GLN A 85 3.76 6.65 -0.55
CA GLN A 85 3.45 6.39 -1.95
C GLN A 85 3.71 4.93 -2.33
N GLY A 86 4.69 4.27 -1.70
CA GLY A 86 5.00 2.85 -1.93
C GLY A 86 3.83 1.92 -1.66
N ASN A 87 3.12 2.14 -0.55
CA ASN A 87 1.90 1.41 -0.24
C ASN A 87 0.85 1.51 -1.37
N TYR A 88 0.64 2.70 -1.92
CA TYR A 88 -0.33 2.89 -3.02
C TYR A 88 0.12 2.18 -4.30
N VAL A 89 1.42 2.22 -4.63
CA VAL A 89 1.98 1.51 -5.79
C VAL A 89 1.82 -0.01 -5.62
N GLY A 90 2.13 -0.55 -4.43
CA GLY A 90 1.95 -1.97 -4.14
C GLY A 90 0.50 -2.41 -4.31
N VAL A 91 -0.44 -1.58 -3.83
CA VAL A 91 -1.88 -1.82 -4.00
C VAL A 91 -2.26 -1.85 -5.48
N GLN A 92 -1.80 -0.87 -6.26
CA GLN A 92 -2.05 -0.79 -7.70
C GLN A 92 -1.52 -2.00 -8.46
N VAL A 93 -0.30 -2.45 -8.14
CA VAL A 93 0.31 -3.63 -8.78
C VAL A 93 -0.51 -4.88 -8.49
N ARG A 94 -0.86 -5.14 -7.23
CA ARG A 94 -1.64 -6.34 -6.87
C ARG A 94 -3.07 -6.28 -7.43
N TYR A 95 -3.71 -5.10 -7.42
CA TYR A 95 -5.00 -4.92 -8.11
C TYR A 95 -4.89 -5.32 -9.58
N ARG A 96 -3.87 -4.83 -10.31
CA ARG A 96 -3.68 -5.18 -11.72
C ARG A 96 -3.47 -6.68 -11.94
N MET A 97 -2.75 -7.35 -11.04
CA MET A 97 -2.55 -8.80 -11.13
C MET A 97 -3.85 -9.60 -10.94
N LYS A 98 -4.76 -9.12 -10.09
CA LYS A 98 -6.04 -9.78 -9.79
C LYS A 98 -7.25 -9.20 -10.50
N ALA A 99 -7.09 -8.13 -11.29
CA ALA A 99 -8.21 -7.38 -11.88
C ALA A 99 -9.16 -8.27 -12.68
N ALA A 100 -8.61 -9.18 -13.50
CA ALA A 100 -9.42 -10.09 -14.31
C ALA A 100 -10.22 -11.10 -13.46
N GLU A 101 -9.69 -11.52 -12.31
CA GLU A 101 -10.38 -12.40 -11.37
C GLU A 101 -11.53 -11.64 -10.68
N TYR A 102 -11.23 -10.44 -10.16
CA TYR A 102 -12.22 -9.59 -9.52
C TYR A 102 -13.37 -9.20 -10.45
N GLU A 103 -13.05 -8.84 -11.69
CA GLU A 103 -14.07 -8.50 -12.71
C GLU A 103 -15.00 -9.69 -12.99
N ARG A 104 -14.48 -10.92 -13.06
CA ARG A 104 -15.32 -12.12 -13.23
C ARG A 104 -16.26 -12.35 -12.05
N VAL A 105 -15.76 -12.22 -10.83
CA VAL A 105 -16.59 -12.38 -9.62
C VAL A 105 -17.69 -11.32 -9.58
N VAL A 106 -17.36 -10.06 -9.84
CA VAL A 106 -18.35 -8.97 -9.91
C VAL A 106 -19.40 -9.24 -10.98
N GLN A 107 -19.02 -9.72 -12.17
CA GLN A 107 -19.97 -10.06 -13.23
C GLN A 107 -20.91 -11.20 -12.82
N GLN A 108 -20.39 -12.26 -12.20
CA GLN A 108 -21.22 -13.37 -11.70
C GLN A 108 -22.19 -12.92 -10.61
N ILE A 109 -21.74 -12.02 -9.73
CA ILE A 109 -22.57 -11.45 -8.67
C ILE A 109 -23.65 -10.55 -9.28
N ALA A 110 -23.30 -9.68 -10.23
CA ALA A 110 -24.25 -8.80 -10.89
C ALA A 110 -25.37 -9.59 -11.58
N GLN A 111 -25.02 -10.64 -12.34
CA GLN A 111 -25.99 -11.52 -12.98
C GLN A 111 -26.96 -12.17 -11.97
N LYS A 112 -26.42 -12.76 -10.90
CA LYS A 112 -27.25 -13.38 -9.86
C LYS A 112 -28.14 -12.37 -9.12
N SER A 113 -27.66 -11.14 -8.94
CA SER A 113 -28.42 -10.08 -8.30
C SER A 113 -29.58 -9.61 -9.17
N GLU A 114 -29.40 -9.55 -10.49
CA GLU A 114 -30.48 -9.25 -11.44
C GLU A 114 -31.57 -10.34 -11.44
N ASP A 115 -31.17 -11.60 -11.23
CA ASP A 115 -32.09 -12.73 -11.04
C ASP A 115 -32.82 -12.71 -9.67
N GLY A 116 -32.55 -11.71 -8.83
CA GLY A 116 -33.14 -11.56 -7.49
C GLY A 116 -32.58 -12.55 -6.46
N ALA A 117 -31.50 -13.26 -6.77
CA ALA A 117 -30.87 -14.18 -5.83
C ALA A 117 -30.09 -13.40 -4.76
N ARG A 118 -30.28 -13.77 -3.50
CA ARG A 118 -29.41 -13.31 -2.41
C ARG A 118 -28.03 -13.94 -2.57
N ILE A 119 -26.99 -13.11 -2.48
CA ILE A 119 -25.61 -13.54 -2.63
C ILE A 119 -24.93 -13.44 -1.28
N ASP A 120 -24.56 -14.58 -0.71
CA ASP A 120 -23.87 -14.61 0.57
C ASP A 120 -22.39 -14.25 0.41
N SER A 121 -21.86 -13.54 1.42
CA SER A 121 -20.43 -13.26 1.54
C SER A 121 -19.64 -14.56 1.72
N THR A 122 -18.40 -14.58 1.24
CA THR A 122 -17.47 -15.71 1.34
C THR A 122 -16.22 -15.33 2.12
N SER A 123 -15.27 -16.27 2.26
CA SER A 123 -13.95 -15.97 2.83
C SER A 123 -13.10 -15.04 1.97
N ASP A 124 -13.45 -14.84 0.70
CA ASP A 124 -12.65 -14.08 -0.26
C ASP A 124 -13.23 -12.70 -0.58
N TYR A 125 -14.55 -12.54 -0.39
CA TYR A 125 -15.25 -11.29 -0.66
C TYR A 125 -16.53 -11.14 0.16
N GLU A 126 -16.91 -9.89 0.41
CA GLU A 126 -18.16 -9.48 1.04
C GLU A 126 -19.05 -8.75 0.04
N VAL A 127 -20.36 -9.00 0.10
CA VAL A 127 -21.36 -8.34 -0.76
C VAL A 127 -22.28 -7.51 0.10
N GLU A 128 -22.33 -6.21 -0.19
CA GLU A 128 -23.31 -5.32 0.42
C GLU A 128 -24.65 -5.48 -0.32
N GLN A 129 -25.67 -5.95 0.40
CA GLN A 129 -26.99 -6.13 -0.18
C GLN A 129 -27.67 -4.78 -0.39
N GLY A 130 -28.20 -4.54 -1.59
CA GLY A 130 -28.95 -3.33 -1.91
C GLY A 130 -28.50 -2.69 -3.21
N SER A 131 -29.18 -1.59 -3.56
CA SER A 131 -28.78 -0.72 -4.66
C SER A 131 -28.02 0.48 -4.09
N PRO A 132 -26.79 0.78 -4.56
CA PRO A 132 -26.06 0.09 -5.64
C PRO A 132 -25.31 -1.16 -5.16
N LEU A 133 -25.07 -2.09 -6.09
CA LEU A 133 -24.25 -3.28 -5.82
C LEU A 133 -22.82 -2.86 -5.46
N ARG A 134 -22.37 -3.27 -4.27
CA ARG A 134 -20.97 -3.13 -3.84
C ARG A 134 -20.40 -4.48 -3.42
N VAL A 135 -19.16 -4.73 -3.87
CA VAL A 135 -18.43 -5.97 -3.60
C VAL A 135 -17.06 -5.61 -3.05
N ALA A 136 -16.71 -6.11 -1.88
CA ALA A 136 -15.43 -5.89 -1.23
C ALA A 136 -14.59 -7.18 -1.23
N PHE A 137 -13.40 -7.14 -1.83
CA PHE A 137 -12.43 -8.22 -1.78
C PHE A 137 -11.46 -7.98 -0.63
N LEU A 138 -11.33 -8.98 0.26
CA LEU A 138 -10.46 -8.86 1.42
C LEU A 138 -8.99 -8.70 1.00
N TRP A 139 -8.33 -7.69 1.55
CA TRP A 139 -6.90 -7.50 1.32
C TRP A 139 -6.09 -8.40 2.27
N PRO A 140 -5.02 -9.04 1.78
CA PRO A 140 -4.14 -9.82 2.64
C PRO A 140 -3.60 -8.99 3.80
N GLY A 141 -3.54 -9.61 4.98
CA GLY A 141 -3.07 -8.98 6.20
C GLY A 141 -4.07 -8.03 6.88
N SER A 142 -5.31 -7.96 6.42
CA SER A 142 -6.37 -7.29 7.17
C SER A 142 -6.56 -7.93 8.55
N VAL A 143 -6.55 -7.12 9.62
CA VAL A 143 -6.89 -7.55 10.99
C VAL A 143 -8.33 -7.14 11.27
N VAL A 144 -9.04 -7.86 12.14
CA VAL A 144 -10.48 -7.71 12.41
C VAL A 144 -10.92 -6.24 12.54
N ASP A 145 -10.21 -5.44 13.34
CA ASP A 145 -10.57 -4.04 13.63
C ASP A 145 -9.94 -3.01 12.67
N ASN A 146 -9.11 -3.45 11.73
CA ASN A 146 -8.44 -2.61 10.75
C ASN A 146 -8.27 -3.41 9.45
N ARG A 147 -9.37 -3.53 8.71
CA ARG A 147 -9.37 -4.25 7.44
C ARG A 147 -9.21 -3.31 6.26
N ALA A 148 -8.44 -3.75 5.29
CA ALA A 148 -8.31 -3.10 4.00
C ALA A 148 -9.02 -3.96 2.95
N THR A 149 -9.73 -3.33 2.02
CA THR A 149 -10.41 -4.07 0.95
C THR A 149 -10.30 -3.35 -0.38
N ILE A 150 -10.35 -4.13 -1.45
CA ILE A 150 -10.62 -3.59 -2.79
C ILE A 150 -12.12 -3.64 -2.99
N VAL A 151 -12.74 -2.47 -3.16
CA VAL A 151 -14.18 -2.33 -3.31
C VAL A 151 -14.50 -2.02 -4.77
N TYR A 152 -15.43 -2.78 -5.33
CA TYR A 152 -16.16 -2.40 -6.53
C TYR A 152 -17.46 -1.70 -6.13
N ASP A 153 -17.71 -0.52 -6.67
CA ASP A 153 -18.95 0.23 -6.49
C ASP A 153 -19.55 0.58 -7.86
N ALA A 154 -20.67 -0.07 -8.20
CA ALA A 154 -21.33 0.12 -9.48
C ALA A 154 -21.75 1.57 -9.76
N SER A 155 -22.06 2.34 -8.69
CA SER A 155 -22.55 3.72 -8.79
C SER A 155 -21.47 4.79 -8.90
N ASP A 156 -20.20 4.44 -8.63
CA ASP A 156 -19.09 5.39 -8.47
C ASP A 156 -19.30 6.42 -7.33
N GLU A 157 -20.27 6.21 -6.42
CA GLU A 157 -20.54 7.09 -5.27
C GLU A 157 -19.32 7.19 -4.32
N LEU A 158 -18.54 6.11 -4.19
CA LEU A 158 -17.28 6.13 -3.44
C LEU A 158 -16.22 7.09 -4.03
N ALA A 159 -16.42 7.63 -5.24
CA ALA A 159 -15.58 8.69 -5.79
C ALA A 159 -15.61 9.95 -4.91
N ALA A 160 -16.74 10.25 -4.28
CA ALA A 160 -16.86 11.36 -3.34
C ALA A 160 -15.91 11.19 -2.16
N LEU A 161 -15.86 9.99 -1.56
CA LEU A 161 -14.93 9.65 -0.48
C LEU A 161 -13.47 9.67 -0.95
N ALA A 162 -13.19 9.10 -2.12
CA ALA A 162 -11.83 9.06 -2.67
C ALA A 162 -11.28 10.44 -3.04
N SER A 163 -12.14 11.41 -3.33
CA SER A 163 -11.75 12.78 -3.65
C SER A 163 -11.16 13.52 -2.43
N VAL A 164 -11.52 13.10 -1.22
CA VAL A 164 -10.97 13.59 0.05
C VAL A 164 -9.60 12.93 0.30
N LYS A 165 -8.64 13.19 -0.61
CA LYS A 165 -7.29 12.60 -0.71
C LYS A 165 -6.70 12.07 0.61
N GLY A 166 -6.96 10.80 0.93
CA GLY A 166 -6.24 10.06 1.96
C GLY A 166 -6.23 10.69 3.36
N ARG A 167 -7.15 11.63 3.65
CA ARG A 167 -7.32 12.16 5.00
C ARG A 167 -8.23 11.22 5.76
N ILE A 168 -7.89 10.97 7.02
CA ILE A 168 -8.77 10.26 7.95
C ILE A 168 -10.10 11.01 7.94
N LEU A 169 -11.15 10.33 7.50
CA LEU A 169 -12.50 10.88 7.45
C LEU A 169 -12.94 11.15 8.89
N ASP A 170 -12.97 12.42 9.26
CA ASP A 170 -13.55 12.86 10.52
C ASP A 170 -15.07 12.91 10.35
N ALA A 171 -15.78 11.93 10.92
CA ALA A 171 -17.23 11.78 10.80
C ALA A 171 -18.01 13.05 11.22
N ALA A 172 -17.39 13.96 11.98
CA ALA A 172 -17.97 15.24 12.37
C ALA A 172 -17.93 16.31 11.26
N LYS A 173 -17.04 16.18 10.27
CA LYS A 173 -16.82 17.17 9.19
C LYS A 173 -17.30 16.72 7.82
N VAL A 174 -17.80 15.49 7.73
CA VAL A 174 -18.28 14.88 6.50
C VAL A 174 -19.76 15.21 6.32
N ASP A 175 -20.13 15.71 5.14
CA ASP A 175 -21.51 16.03 4.78
C ASP A 175 -22.44 14.84 5.05
N SER A 176 -23.66 15.12 5.48
CA SER A 176 -24.71 14.15 5.78
C SER A 176 -24.91 13.10 4.68
N ASN A 177 -24.80 13.49 3.40
CA ASN A 177 -24.90 12.60 2.25
C ASN A 177 -23.71 11.63 2.11
N ILE A 178 -22.56 11.98 2.65
CA ILE A 178 -21.34 11.17 2.61
C ILE A 178 -21.29 10.24 3.84
N ARG A 179 -22.03 10.56 4.91
CA ARG A 179 -22.08 9.75 6.13
C ARG A 179 -22.67 8.36 5.89
N SER A 180 -23.68 8.22 5.02
CA SER A 180 -24.19 6.90 4.64
C SER A 180 -23.14 6.06 3.90
N LEU A 181 -22.35 6.68 3.02
CA LEU A 181 -21.24 6.02 2.31
C LEU A 181 -20.07 5.66 3.24
N SER A 182 -19.97 6.34 4.39
CA SER A 182 -18.92 6.05 5.37
C SER A 182 -19.18 4.78 6.17
N GLN A 183 -20.39 4.23 6.16
CA GLN A 183 -20.75 3.00 6.88
C GLN A 183 -21.22 1.92 5.91
N ILE A 184 -20.26 1.22 5.31
CA ILE A 184 -20.51 0.14 4.35
C ILE A 184 -19.79 -1.13 4.79
N PHE A 185 -20.32 -2.29 4.40
CA PHE A 185 -19.82 -3.61 4.82
C PHE A 185 -19.76 -3.81 6.35
N GLY A 186 -20.53 -3.04 7.13
CA GLY A 186 -20.55 -3.14 8.60
C GLY A 186 -19.35 -2.52 9.31
N GLY A 187 -18.57 -1.66 8.65
CA GLY A 187 -17.47 -0.89 9.25
C GLY A 187 -17.46 0.57 8.81
N ASN A 188 -16.66 1.41 9.48
CA ASN A 188 -16.51 2.81 9.09
C ASN A 188 -15.33 3.00 8.14
N VAL A 189 -15.58 3.57 6.96
CA VAL A 189 -14.53 3.94 6.00
C VAL A 189 -13.67 5.05 6.61
N ILE A 190 -12.40 4.75 6.87
CA ILE A 190 -11.42 5.71 7.40
C ILE A 190 -10.75 6.46 6.26
N VAL A 191 -10.40 5.71 5.22
CA VAL A 191 -9.60 6.16 4.09
C VAL A 191 -10.09 5.41 2.87
N CYS A 192 -10.27 6.10 1.74
CA CYS A 192 -10.49 5.42 0.48
C CYS A 192 -9.73 6.09 -0.67
N TYR A 193 -9.24 5.28 -1.60
CA TYR A 193 -8.50 5.71 -2.79
C TYR A 193 -9.12 5.10 -4.03
N ARG A 194 -9.24 5.88 -5.10
CA ARG A 194 -9.64 5.34 -6.40
C ARG A 194 -8.46 4.57 -7.02
N LEU A 195 -8.73 3.35 -7.49
CA LEU A 195 -7.77 2.53 -8.23
C LEU A 195 -7.96 2.69 -9.73
N LYS A 196 -9.17 2.44 -10.22
CA LYS A 196 -9.54 2.51 -11.64
C LYS A 196 -11.06 2.51 -11.81
N LYS A 197 -11.65 3.54 -12.45
CA LYS A 197 -13.11 3.64 -12.63
C LYS A 197 -13.84 3.34 -11.30
N ASN A 198 -14.75 2.37 -11.30
CA ASN A 198 -15.57 1.91 -10.19
C ASN A 198 -14.81 1.06 -9.14
N TRP A 199 -13.48 0.98 -9.22
CA TRP A 199 -12.64 0.24 -8.29
C TRP A 199 -11.92 1.17 -7.32
N TYR A 200 -11.99 0.80 -6.04
CA TYR A 200 -11.50 1.56 -4.92
C TYR A 200 -10.70 0.67 -3.97
N TYR A 201 -9.81 1.29 -3.22
CA TYR A 201 -9.10 0.67 -2.10
C TYR A 201 -9.46 1.43 -0.84
N CYS A 202 -10.22 0.80 0.05
CA CYS A 202 -10.73 1.42 1.26
C CYS A 202 -10.22 0.71 2.52
N TYR A 203 -10.07 1.46 3.61
CA TYR A 203 -9.77 0.99 4.95
C TYR A 203 -10.99 1.17 5.85
N PHE A 204 -11.25 0.17 6.69
CA PHE A 204 -12.38 0.12 7.60
C PHE A 204 -11.91 -0.10 9.04
N THR A 205 -12.57 0.58 10.00
CA THR A 205 -12.64 0.17 11.42
C THR A 205 -13.92 -0.60 11.69
#